data_AF-A0A3G3GPX4-F1
#
_entry.id   AF-A0A3G3GPX4-F1
#
_cell.length_a   1.000
_cell.length_b   1.000
_cell.length_c   1.000
_cell.angle_alpha   90.00
_cell.angle_beta   90.00
_cell.angle_gamma   90.00
#
_symmetry.space_group_name_H-M   'P 1'
#
loop_
_entity.id
_entity.type
_entity.pdbx_description
1 polymer ?
#
loop_
_entity_poly.entity_id
_entity_poly.type
_entity_poly.pdbx_seq_one_letter_code
_entity_poly.pdbx_strand_id
1 'polypeptide(L)'
;MKKNLIALLVVVLAFVNQSFAQQTDKVHKIVFHLATSDTLAHKALAKQVANVLDYWKNAQIEVVVHNNGIGFMKKNEAKTAKEIEALKGRGVTFAVCENTLKQRKIDKSEILPGAVFVPVGIAELVLKQEEGWAYIKAGF
;
A
#
# COMPACT_ATOMS: atom_id res chain seq x y z
N MET A 1 9.81 5.70 -55.85
CA MET A 1 8.65 5.25 -55.05
C MET A 1 8.99 4.10 -54.09
N LYS A 2 9.57 2.97 -54.56
CA LYS A 2 9.89 1.80 -53.70
C LYS A 2 10.88 2.09 -52.55
N LYS A 3 11.91 2.92 -52.76
CA LYS A 3 12.88 3.30 -51.71
C LYS A 3 12.24 4.12 -50.57
N ASN A 4 11.29 4.99 -50.89
CA ASN A 4 10.58 5.81 -49.89
C ASN A 4 9.56 4.97 -49.11
N LEU A 5 9.02 3.92 -49.73
CA LEU A 5 8.11 2.96 -49.08
C LEU A 5 8.86 2.08 -48.06
N ILE A 6 10.09 1.66 -48.38
CA ILE A 6 10.95 0.89 -47.47
C ILE A 6 11.39 1.76 -46.27
N ALA A 7 11.76 3.02 -46.51
CA ALA A 7 12.11 3.95 -45.44
C ALA A 7 10.94 4.20 -44.46
N LEU A 8 9.71 4.33 -44.99
CA LEU A 8 8.50 4.50 -44.17
C LEU A 8 8.19 3.24 -43.34
N LEU A 9 8.40 2.05 -43.91
CA LEU A 9 8.18 0.78 -43.21
C LEU A 9 9.16 0.57 -42.04
N VAL A 10 10.43 0.95 -42.21
CA VAL A 10 11.47 0.87 -41.17
C VAL A 10 11.19 1.82 -40.01
N VAL A 11 10.68 3.03 -40.30
CA VAL A 11 10.30 4.00 -39.27
C VAL A 11 9.11 3.49 -38.46
N VAL A 12 8.08 2.93 -39.10
CA VAL A 12 6.92 2.35 -38.40
C VAL A 12 7.33 1.18 -37.51
N LEU A 13 8.21 0.29 -37.99
CA LEU A 13 8.75 -0.83 -37.19
C LEU A 13 9.58 -0.38 -35.97
N ALA A 14 10.26 0.76 -36.05
CA ALA A 14 11.00 1.33 -34.92
C ALA A 14 10.08 1.86 -33.80
N PHE A 15 8.88 2.34 -34.13
CA PHE A 15 7.92 2.85 -33.15
C PHE A 15 7.12 1.74 -32.43
N VAL A 16 6.98 0.54 -33.00
CA VAL A 16 6.23 -0.56 -32.34
C VAL A 16 7.01 -1.17 -31.16
N ASN A 17 8.33 -1.01 -31.13
CA ASN A 17 9.19 -1.61 -30.10
C ASN A 17 9.28 -0.82 -28.77
N GLN A 18 8.70 0.38 -28.69
CA GLN A 18 8.77 1.17 -27.45
C GLN A 18 7.70 0.83 -26.40
N SER A 19 6.75 -0.06 -26.70
CA SER A 19 5.57 -0.25 -25.84
C SER A 19 5.62 -1.43 -24.85
N PHE A 20 6.76 -2.13 -24.69
CA PHE A 20 6.84 -3.31 -23.80
C PHE A 20 7.96 -3.28 -22.74
N ALA A 21 8.67 -2.16 -22.58
CA ALA A 21 9.55 -1.99 -21.43
C ALA A 21 8.72 -1.58 -20.21
N GLN A 22 8.01 -2.55 -19.62
CA GLN A 22 7.40 -2.39 -18.31
C GLN A 22 8.54 -2.05 -17.33
N GLN A 23 8.55 -0.83 -16.78
CA GLN A 23 9.60 -0.33 -15.89
C GLN A 23 9.78 -1.27 -14.69
N THR A 24 10.71 -2.21 -14.77
CA THR A 24 11.00 -3.16 -13.68
C THR A 24 11.82 -2.55 -12.55
N ASP A 25 12.42 -1.39 -12.77
CA ASP A 25 13.39 -0.79 -11.83
C ASP A 25 12.81 0.35 -10.98
N LYS A 26 11.56 0.77 -11.24
CA LYS A 26 10.93 1.84 -10.45
C LYS A 26 10.49 1.28 -9.10
N VAL A 27 10.98 1.86 -8.00
CA VAL A 27 10.45 1.59 -6.67
C VAL A 27 9.06 2.19 -6.55
N HIS A 28 8.05 1.34 -6.39
CA HIS A 28 6.68 1.76 -6.19
C HIS A 28 6.45 2.11 -4.71
N LYS A 29 5.94 3.32 -4.43
CA LYS A 29 5.54 3.76 -3.10
C LYS A 29 4.02 3.79 -3.00
N ILE A 30 3.45 3.05 -2.05
CA ILE A 30 2.02 2.82 -1.96
C ILE A 30 1.55 3.00 -0.52
N VAL A 31 0.56 3.87 -0.33
CA VAL A 31 -0.10 4.06 0.95
C VAL A 31 -1.51 3.48 0.90
N PHE A 32 -1.78 2.52 1.78
CA PHE A 32 -3.10 1.91 1.94
C PHE A 32 -3.86 2.60 3.07
N HIS A 33 -5.12 2.95 2.80
CA HIS A 33 -6.02 3.56 3.77
C HIS A 33 -7.04 2.54 4.28
N LEU A 34 -6.92 2.16 5.56
CA LEU A 34 -7.89 1.33 6.26
C LEU A 34 -8.68 2.12 7.32
N ALA A 35 -10.01 2.17 7.14
CA ALA A 35 -10.92 2.87 8.04
C ALA A 35 -12.27 2.15 8.25
N THR A 36 -12.34 0.84 8.00
CA THR A 36 -13.54 0.01 8.16
C THR A 36 -13.31 -1.07 9.21
N SER A 37 -14.35 -1.43 9.96
CA SER A 37 -14.34 -2.55 10.92
C SER A 37 -14.62 -3.90 10.27
N ASP A 38 -14.86 -3.93 8.96
CA ASP A 38 -15.13 -5.17 8.23
C ASP A 38 -13.88 -6.07 8.19
N THR A 39 -13.99 -7.22 8.88
CA THR A 39 -12.92 -8.22 8.93
C THR A 39 -12.63 -8.89 7.58
N LEU A 40 -13.58 -8.89 6.65
CA LEU A 40 -13.33 -9.36 5.28
C LEU A 40 -12.44 -8.36 4.53
N ALA A 41 -12.70 -7.06 4.70
CA ALA A 41 -11.83 -6.00 4.16
C ALA A 41 -10.42 -6.05 4.79
N HIS A 42 -10.31 -6.38 6.08
CA HIS A 42 -9.02 -6.60 6.76
C HIS A 42 -8.22 -7.76 6.14
N LYS A 43 -8.88 -8.90 5.97
CA LYS A 43 -8.28 -10.09 5.34
C LYS A 43 -7.89 -9.81 3.89
N ALA A 44 -8.75 -9.12 3.15
CA ALA A 44 -8.48 -8.72 1.78
C ALA A 44 -7.25 -7.80 1.73
N LEU A 45 -7.16 -6.78 2.60
CA LEU A 45 -6.02 -5.88 2.66
C LEU A 45 -4.70 -6.63 2.88
N ALA A 46 -4.62 -7.50 3.89
CA ALA A 46 -3.40 -8.27 4.15
C ALA A 46 -2.97 -9.10 2.93
N LYS A 47 -3.94 -9.73 2.24
CA LYS A 47 -3.70 -10.46 0.99
C LYS A 47 -3.22 -9.53 -0.13
N GLN A 48 -3.86 -8.37 -0.32
CA GLN A 48 -3.46 -7.45 -1.39
C GLN A 48 -2.07 -6.88 -1.18
N VAL A 49 -1.71 -6.52 0.05
CA VAL A 49 -0.35 -6.07 0.38
C VAL A 49 0.66 -7.17 0.07
N ALA A 50 0.38 -8.42 0.44
CA ALA A 50 1.24 -9.56 0.10
C ALA A 50 1.40 -9.72 -1.43
N ASN A 51 0.30 -9.69 -2.18
CA ASN A 51 0.31 -9.79 -3.63
C ASN A 51 1.13 -8.68 -4.29
N VAL A 52 1.01 -7.44 -3.79
CA VAL A 52 1.78 -6.30 -4.28
C VAL A 52 3.27 -6.53 -4.07
N LEU A 53 3.68 -7.03 -2.90
CA LEU A 53 5.09 -7.34 -2.62
C LEU A 53 5.61 -8.58 -3.36
N ASP A 54 4.73 -9.51 -3.72
CA ASP A 54 5.10 -10.67 -4.55
C ASP A 54 5.36 -10.25 -6.00
N TYR A 55 4.64 -9.24 -6.48
CA TYR A 55 4.80 -8.66 -7.81
C TYR A 55 5.95 -7.63 -7.88
N TRP A 56 5.91 -6.63 -7.02
CA TRP A 56 6.94 -5.60 -6.86
C TRP A 56 7.70 -5.83 -5.55
N LYS A 57 8.74 -6.67 -5.62
CA LYS A 57 9.54 -7.10 -4.45
C LYS A 57 10.22 -5.95 -3.70
N ASN A 58 10.44 -4.82 -4.36
CA ASN A 58 11.07 -3.62 -3.81
C ASN A 58 10.05 -2.52 -3.46
N ALA A 59 8.74 -2.77 -3.52
CA ALA A 59 7.73 -1.77 -3.20
C ALA A 59 7.83 -1.31 -1.74
N GLN A 60 7.69 0.00 -1.53
CA GLN A 60 7.57 0.61 -0.21
C GLN A 60 6.08 0.75 0.10
N ILE A 61 5.65 0.11 1.18
CA ILE A 61 4.25 0.07 1.55
C ILE A 61 4.06 0.59 2.96
N GLU A 62 3.12 1.52 3.09
CA GLU A 62 2.61 1.96 4.37
C GLU A 62 1.10 1.72 4.43
N VAL A 63 0.63 1.19 5.55
CA VAL A 63 -0.80 0.97 5.82
C VAL A 63 -1.21 1.89 6.95
N VAL A 64 -1.98 2.92 6.63
CA VAL A 64 -2.52 3.86 7.61
C VAL A 64 -3.87 3.35 8.12
N VAL A 65 -3.94 3.14 9.43
CA VAL A 65 -5.09 2.57 10.14
C VAL A 65 -5.67 3.62 11.07
N HIS A 66 -6.95 3.95 10.85
CA HIS A 66 -7.67 4.91 11.70
C HIS A 66 -9.17 4.59 11.80
N ASN A 67 -9.87 5.31 12.67
CA ASN A 67 -11.30 5.17 12.93
C ASN A 67 -11.74 3.70 13.12
N ASN A 68 -12.74 3.22 12.37
CA ASN A 68 -13.26 1.85 12.48
C ASN A 68 -12.26 0.77 12.03
N GLY A 69 -11.15 1.16 11.39
CA GLY A 69 -10.06 0.26 11.00
C GLY A 69 -9.22 -0.27 12.16
N ILE A 70 -9.31 0.33 13.36
CA ILE A 70 -8.35 0.07 14.45
C ILE A 70 -8.29 -1.40 14.89
N GLY A 71 -9.40 -2.14 14.75
CA GLY A 71 -9.46 -3.58 15.06
C GLY A 71 -8.47 -4.42 14.26
N PHE A 72 -8.01 -3.93 13.11
CA PHE A 72 -6.95 -4.58 12.32
C PHE A 72 -5.62 -4.67 13.07
N MET A 73 -5.29 -3.66 13.88
CA MET A 73 -4.00 -3.57 14.60
C MET A 73 -4.13 -3.80 16.10
N LYS A 74 -5.34 -3.91 16.66
CA LYS A 74 -5.55 -4.12 18.10
C LYS A 74 -5.40 -5.61 18.47
N LYS A 75 -4.51 -5.93 19.40
CA LYS A 75 -4.08 -7.31 19.75
C LYS A 75 -5.23 -8.31 19.93
N ASN A 76 -6.30 -7.90 20.62
CA ASN A 76 -7.42 -8.79 20.95
C ASN A 76 -8.50 -8.87 19.85
N GLU A 77 -8.40 -8.05 18.80
CA GLU A 77 -9.38 -7.97 17.71
C GLU A 77 -8.79 -8.42 16.36
N ALA A 78 -7.49 -8.23 16.16
CA ALA A 78 -6.78 -8.45 14.91
C ALA A 78 -6.82 -9.93 14.48
N LYS A 79 -7.73 -10.25 13.54
CA LYS A 79 -7.88 -11.60 12.99
C LYS A 79 -6.73 -12.02 12.05
N THR A 80 -5.95 -11.05 11.60
CA THR A 80 -4.82 -11.24 10.67
C THR A 80 -3.47 -10.91 11.31
N ALA A 81 -3.33 -11.12 12.62
CA ALA A 81 -2.11 -10.73 13.36
C ALA A 81 -0.85 -11.42 12.82
N LYS A 82 -0.94 -12.69 12.40
CA LYS A 82 0.18 -13.45 11.82
C LYS A 82 0.60 -12.89 10.46
N GLU A 83 -0.37 -12.53 9.64
CA GLU A 83 -0.13 -11.91 8.33
C GLU A 83 0.48 -10.52 8.48
N ILE A 84 0.00 -9.71 9.44
CA ILE A 84 0.58 -8.41 9.76
C ILE A 84 2.04 -8.55 10.18
N GLU A 85 2.37 -9.52 11.04
CA GLU A 85 3.74 -9.81 11.46
C GLU A 85 4.63 -10.22 10.28
N ALA A 86 4.14 -11.12 9.41
CA ALA A 86 4.86 -11.54 8.22
C ALA A 86 5.11 -10.38 7.24
N LEU A 87 4.10 -9.52 7.02
CA LEU A 87 4.21 -8.34 6.18
C LEU A 87 5.18 -7.31 6.76
N LYS A 88 5.19 -7.11 8.08
CA LYS A 88 6.20 -6.28 8.75
C LYS A 88 7.61 -6.82 8.51
N GLY A 89 7.80 -8.14 8.58
CA GLY A 89 9.06 -8.80 8.25
C GLY A 89 9.52 -8.57 6.80
N ARG A 90 8.60 -8.20 5.90
CA ARG A 90 8.87 -7.81 4.52
C ARG A 90 9.01 -6.30 4.32
N GLY A 91 9.06 -5.51 5.40
CA GLY A 91 9.27 -4.06 5.36
C GLY A 91 8.01 -3.21 5.27
N VAL A 92 6.81 -3.79 5.44
CA VAL A 92 5.56 -3.00 5.49
C VAL A 92 5.49 -2.20 6.78
N THR A 93 5.21 -0.89 6.65
CA THR A 93 4.96 -0.01 7.80
C THR A 93 3.47 0.03 8.10
N PHE A 94 3.09 -0.21 9.36
CA PHE A 94 1.71 -0.04 9.81
C PHE A 94 1.62 1.20 10.70
N ALA A 95 1.00 2.26 10.18
CA ALA A 95 0.85 3.55 10.85
C ALA A 95 -0.52 3.66 11.52
N VAL A 96 -0.54 3.76 12.85
CA VAL A 96 -1.76 3.82 13.65
C VAL A 96 -2.04 5.25 14.12
N CYS A 97 -3.25 5.73 13.85
CA CYS A 97 -3.68 7.09 14.18
C CYS A 97 -3.87 7.29 15.69
N GLU A 98 -3.08 8.17 16.31
CA GLU A 98 -3.15 8.48 17.74
C GLU A 98 -4.48 9.15 18.13
N ASN A 99 -5.04 10.01 17.28
CA ASN A 99 -6.37 10.56 17.53
C ASN A 99 -7.45 9.48 17.65
N THR A 100 -7.35 8.40 16.85
CA THR A 100 -8.28 7.26 16.97
C THR A 100 -8.08 6.54 18.29
N LEU A 101 -6.83 6.29 18.70
CA LEU A 101 -6.52 5.68 19.99
C LEU A 101 -7.09 6.50 21.15
N LYS A 102 -6.85 7.82 21.14
CA LYS A 102 -7.35 8.75 22.17
C LYS A 102 -8.88 8.76 22.22
N GLN A 103 -9.56 8.87 21.07
CA GLN A 103 -11.02 8.88 21.00
C GLN A 103 -11.64 7.57 21.49
N ARG A 104 -11.00 6.43 21.20
CA ARG A 104 -11.48 5.10 21.59
C ARG A 104 -10.94 4.61 22.92
N LYS A 105 -10.13 5.42 23.61
CA LYS A 105 -9.48 5.08 24.90
C LYS A 105 -8.68 3.77 24.82
N ILE A 106 -7.94 3.58 23.72
CA ILE A 106 -7.10 2.41 23.49
C ILE A 106 -5.65 2.79 23.83
N ASP A 107 -5.01 2.01 24.67
CA ASP A 107 -3.60 2.20 25.01
C ASP A 107 -2.69 1.69 23.89
N LYS A 108 -1.52 2.32 23.69
CA LYS A 108 -0.54 1.88 22.69
C LYS A 108 -0.08 0.44 22.93
N SER A 109 -0.07 -0.02 24.18
CA SER A 109 0.25 -1.40 24.54
C SER A 109 -0.78 -2.43 24.07
N GLU A 110 -2.00 -2.02 23.71
CA GLU A 110 -3.02 -2.88 23.12
C GLU A 110 -2.85 -3.05 21.60
N ILE A 111 -1.91 -2.34 20.98
CA ILE A 111 -1.63 -2.41 19.55
C ILE A 111 -0.53 -3.44 19.27
N LEU A 112 -0.65 -4.17 18.17
CA LEU A 112 0.34 -5.15 17.72
C LEU A 112 1.74 -4.52 17.65
N PRO A 113 2.79 -5.25 18.08
CA PRO A 113 4.13 -4.70 18.20
C PRO A 113 4.75 -4.33 16.83
N GLY A 114 5.44 -3.20 16.80
CA GLY A 114 6.10 -2.67 15.60
C GLY A 114 5.19 -1.80 14.72
N ALA A 115 4.01 -1.42 15.21
CA ALA A 115 3.28 -0.29 14.65
C ALA A 115 4.05 1.02 14.90
N VAL A 116 4.01 1.92 13.92
CA VAL A 116 4.36 3.34 14.13
C VAL A 116 3.10 4.11 14.48
N PHE A 117 3.24 5.20 15.23
CA PHE A 117 2.11 6.02 15.65
C PHE A 117 2.20 7.38 14.98
N VAL A 118 1.11 7.80 14.34
CA VAL A 118 1.01 9.08 13.64
C VAL A 118 -0.08 9.93 14.29
N PRO A 119 0.11 11.25 14.51
CA PRO A 119 -0.86 12.07 15.23
C PRO A 119 -2.26 12.04 14.61
N VAL A 120 -2.34 12.15 13.28
CA VAL A 120 -3.59 12.20 12.51
C VAL A 120 -3.47 11.35 11.25
N GLY A 121 -4.13 10.19 11.22
CA GLY A 121 -4.03 9.24 10.10
C GLY A 121 -4.45 9.82 8.74
N ILE A 122 -5.48 10.67 8.68
CA ILE A 122 -5.85 11.35 7.42
C ILE A 122 -4.74 12.30 6.95
N ALA A 123 -4.07 13.01 7.86
CA ALA A 123 -2.95 13.87 7.49
C ALA A 123 -1.77 13.05 6.97
N GLU A 124 -1.47 11.89 7.58
CA GLU A 124 -0.44 10.97 7.07
C GLU A 124 -0.73 10.56 5.62
N LEU A 125 -1.98 10.20 5.30
CA LEU A 125 -2.38 9.87 3.93
C LEU A 125 -2.18 11.04 2.95
N VAL A 126 -2.42 12.28 3.39
CA VAL A 126 -2.19 13.47 2.57
C VAL A 126 -0.69 13.67 2.35
N LEU A 127 0.12 13.64 3.41
CA LEU A 127 1.58 13.81 3.33
C LEU A 127 2.23 12.77 2.42
N LYS A 128 1.82 11.49 2.51
CA LYS A 128 2.31 10.44 1.60
C LYS A 128 1.95 10.74 0.15
N GLN A 129 0.72 11.18 -0.12
CA GLN A 129 0.33 11.55 -1.48
C GLN A 129 1.12 12.76 -2.00
N GLU A 130 1.38 13.77 -1.17
CA GLU A 130 2.23 14.92 -1.50
C GLU A 130 3.69 14.51 -1.78
N GLU A 131 4.19 13.49 -1.09
CA GLU A 131 5.48 12.83 -1.37
C GLU A 131 5.48 11.95 -2.63
N GLY A 132 4.35 11.88 -3.35
CA GLY A 132 4.20 11.12 -4.59
C GLY A 132 3.88 9.63 -4.40
N TRP A 133 3.40 9.22 -3.22
CA TRP A 133 2.92 7.85 -3.01
C TRP A 133 1.57 7.64 -3.69
N ALA A 134 1.38 6.45 -4.27
CA ALA A 134 0.08 6.04 -4.77
C ALA A 134 -0.87 5.74 -3.60
N TYR A 135 -2.04 6.38 -3.58
CA TYR A 135 -3.06 6.13 -2.57
C TYR A 135 -4.01 5.01 -3.01
N ILE A 136 -4.23 4.04 -2.11
CA ILE A 136 -5.17 2.94 -2.32
C ILE A 136 -6.12 2.85 -1.13
N LYS A 137 -7.42 2.94 -1.37
CA LYS A 137 -8.43 2.69 -0.33
C LYS A 137 -8.57 1.19 -0.10
N ALA A 138 -8.39 0.73 1.14
CA ALA A 138 -8.63 -0.66 1.52
C ALA A 138 -10.14 -0.94 1.66
N GLY A 139 -10.57 -2.12 1.19
CA GLY A 139 -11.96 -2.53 1.10
C GLY A 139 -12.32 -2.98 -0.31
N PHE A 140 -13.59 -3.30 -0.50
CA PHE A 140 -14.22 -3.63 -1.78
C PHE A 140 -15.45 -2.74 -1.97
#